data_AF-A0A1B6JJG4-F1
#
_entry.id   AF-A0A1B6JJG4-F1
#
_cell.length_a   1.000
_cell.length_b   1.000
_cell.length_c   1.000
_cell.angle_alpha   90.00
_cell.angle_beta   90.00
_cell.angle_gamma   90.00
#
_symmetry.space_group_name_H-M   'P 1'
#
loop_
_entity.id
_entity.type
_entity.pdbx_description
1 polymer ?
#
loop_
_entity_poly.entity_id
_entity_poly.type
_entity_poly.pdbx_seq_one_letter_code
_entity_poly.pdbx_strand_id
1 'polypeptide(L)'
;DGRIRQSLGTRYDSKEGVFDWDYFMRLKEIPEGSRINPREYKHWRATGVAFTWLETEVSEPNPTLASGIVKLGHRLLNHGYLGDIVSPPYLGFGTDSEDKDMLVARNGVNVHRSTDIVEANLRRMFHEIATQTEFKQTTSSDKELGTVITELSAVQEIPEREEDDEEDPEKQEDFRKRDDYTCLPVEGTKVVFLPTSALLDLPRKPNLKNFFDLVMVSQNLTQRLSPEVMTMAKDGAILLAETRKFLTGGSHRP
;
A
#
# COMPACT_ATOMS: atom_id res chain seq x y z
N ASP A 1 -0.61 10.11 16.21
CA ASP A 1 0.41 11.13 16.55
C ASP A 1 1.76 10.59 17.04
N GLY A 2 1.80 9.64 18.00
CA GLY A 2 3.06 9.14 18.61
C GLY A 2 4.18 8.71 17.64
N ARG A 3 3.82 8.15 16.47
CA ARG A 3 4.75 7.82 15.37
C ARG A 3 5.53 9.03 14.85
N ILE A 4 4.87 10.15 14.58
CA ILE A 4 5.51 11.37 14.05
C ILE A 4 6.42 11.98 15.12
N ARG A 5 5.98 11.95 16.38
CA ARG A 5 6.78 12.37 17.53
C ARG A 5 8.05 11.54 17.69
N GLN A 6 7.95 10.22 17.50
CA GLN A 6 9.11 9.33 17.51
C GLN A 6 10.08 9.62 16.33
N SER A 7 9.53 9.85 15.13
CA SER A 7 10.33 10.10 13.92
C SER A 7 11.04 11.46 13.92
N LEU A 8 10.34 12.52 14.32
CA LEU A 8 10.85 13.89 14.29
C LEU A 8 11.65 14.24 15.55
N GLY A 9 11.38 13.58 16.67
CA GLY A 9 12.03 13.83 17.96
C GLY A 9 11.86 15.29 18.38
N THR A 10 12.97 15.98 18.62
CA THR A 10 12.99 17.40 18.99
C THR A 10 12.41 18.34 17.93
N ARG A 11 12.32 17.90 16.66
CA ARG A 11 11.76 18.69 15.56
C ARG A 11 10.24 18.57 15.45
N TYR A 12 9.60 17.80 16.33
CA TYR A 12 8.16 17.57 16.29
C TYR A 12 7.36 18.88 16.43
N ASP A 13 7.78 19.77 17.33
CA ASP A 13 7.11 21.06 17.54
C ASP A 13 7.21 21.99 16.31
N SER A 14 8.19 21.73 15.44
CA SER A 14 8.41 22.40 14.15
C SER A 14 8.07 21.52 12.93
N LYS A 15 7.17 20.52 13.08
CA LYS A 15 6.91 19.49 12.06
C LYS A 15 6.55 20.04 10.68
N GLU A 16 5.77 21.11 10.61
CA GLU A 16 5.36 21.72 9.34
C GLU A 16 6.55 22.24 8.54
N GLY A 17 7.55 22.82 9.21
CA GLY A 17 8.78 23.28 8.57
C GLY A 17 9.65 22.10 8.10
N VAL A 18 9.65 20.99 8.84
CA VAL A 18 10.35 19.77 8.41
C VAL A 18 9.67 19.18 7.17
N PHE A 19 8.34 19.13 7.15
CA PHE A 19 7.59 18.64 5.99
C PHE A 19 7.83 19.51 4.76
N ASP A 20 7.81 20.83 4.91
CA ASP A 20 8.09 21.74 3.80
C ASP A 20 9.51 21.53 3.22
N TRP A 21 10.51 21.42 4.10
CA TRP A 21 11.88 21.17 3.70
C TRP A 21 12.03 19.82 2.99
N ASP A 22 11.47 18.74 3.55
CA ASP A 22 11.52 17.41 2.93
C ASP A 22 10.84 17.39 1.55
N TYR A 23 9.73 18.12 1.39
CA TYR A 23 9.04 18.24 0.11
C TYR A 23 9.96 18.87 -0.95
N PHE A 24 10.50 20.05 -0.67
CA PHE A 24 11.26 20.81 -1.66
C PHE A 24 12.65 20.23 -1.91
N MET A 25 13.30 19.66 -0.89
CA MET A 25 14.69 19.21 -0.96
C MET A 25 14.84 17.71 -1.23
N ARG A 26 13.79 16.90 -1.07
CA ARG A 26 13.86 15.46 -1.35
C ARG A 26 12.88 15.05 -2.41
N LEU A 27 11.59 15.37 -2.22
CA LEU A 27 10.57 14.89 -3.14
C LEU A 27 10.64 15.58 -4.50
N LYS A 28 10.77 16.91 -4.50
CA LYS A 28 10.80 17.69 -5.74
C LYS A 28 12.07 17.46 -6.58
N GLU A 29 13.16 17.00 -5.97
CA GLU A 29 14.38 16.62 -6.70
C GLU A 29 14.20 15.32 -7.50
N ILE A 30 13.25 14.47 -7.12
CA ILE A 30 12.90 13.27 -7.87
C ILE A 30 12.06 13.71 -9.09
N PRO A 31 12.41 13.29 -10.32
CA PRO A 31 11.72 13.74 -11.53
C PRO A 31 10.19 13.59 -11.45
N GLU A 32 9.74 12.42 -11.00
CA GLU A 32 8.34 12.05 -10.84
C GLU A 32 7.69 12.66 -9.58
N GLY A 33 8.51 13.05 -8.60
CA GLY A 33 8.06 13.61 -7.32
C GLY A 33 7.46 15.01 -7.43
N SER A 34 7.85 15.76 -8.46
CA SER A 34 7.28 17.07 -8.80
C SER A 34 5.78 17.04 -9.11
N ARG A 35 5.22 15.84 -9.36
CA ARG A 35 3.79 15.64 -9.64
C ARG A 35 2.90 15.74 -8.40
N ILE A 36 3.47 15.52 -7.22
CA ILE A 36 2.74 15.52 -5.96
C ILE A 36 2.59 16.95 -5.43
N ASN A 37 1.38 17.35 -5.05
CA ASN A 37 1.11 18.67 -4.51
C ASN A 37 1.70 18.79 -3.08
N PRO A 38 2.33 19.93 -2.69
CA PRO A 38 2.80 20.14 -1.33
C PRO A 38 1.74 19.89 -0.25
N ARG A 39 0.46 20.20 -0.55
CA ARG A 39 -0.63 20.00 0.40
C ARG A 39 -0.98 18.52 0.59
N GLU A 40 -1.03 17.74 -0.49
CA GLU A 40 -1.23 16.28 -0.44
C GLU A 40 -0.08 15.63 0.35
N TYR A 41 1.15 16.09 0.08
CA TYR A 41 2.33 15.61 0.78
C TYR A 41 2.30 15.90 2.29
N LYS A 42 2.01 17.14 2.69
CA LYS A 42 1.92 17.52 4.11
C LYS A 42 0.80 16.78 4.84
N HIS A 43 -0.35 16.63 4.20
CA HIS A 43 -1.46 15.86 4.75
C HIS A 43 -1.05 14.40 4.98
N TRP A 44 -0.51 13.73 3.96
CA TRP A 44 0.04 12.37 4.10
C TRP A 44 1.09 12.29 5.22
N ARG A 45 2.03 13.24 5.27
CA ARG A 45 3.07 13.29 6.32
C ARG A 45 2.50 13.45 7.74
N ALA A 46 1.32 14.04 7.88
CA ALA A 46 0.67 14.27 9.16
C ALA A 46 -0.26 13.11 9.57
N THR A 47 -1.00 12.52 8.63
CA THR A 47 -2.08 11.55 8.93
C THR A 47 -1.70 10.12 8.51
N GLY A 48 -0.96 9.95 7.41
CA GLY A 48 -0.78 8.67 6.74
C GLY A 48 -1.99 8.26 5.90
N VAL A 49 -2.81 9.24 5.49
CA VAL A 49 -3.97 9.05 4.59
C VAL A 49 -3.60 9.63 3.22
N ALA A 50 -3.49 8.77 2.20
CA ALA A 50 -2.96 9.15 0.88
C ALA A 50 -4.03 9.82 0.01
N PHE A 51 -5.28 9.39 0.21
CA PHE A 51 -6.42 9.82 -0.56
C PHE A 51 -7.49 10.33 0.38
N THR A 52 -7.97 11.52 0.09
CA THR A 52 -9.11 12.14 0.75
C THR A 52 -10.20 12.35 -0.29
N TRP A 53 -11.43 11.95 0.01
CA TRP A 53 -12.60 12.13 -0.86
C TRP A 53 -13.54 13.19 -0.24
N LEU A 54 -14.27 13.92 -1.09
CA LEU A 54 -15.21 14.96 -0.62
C LEU A 54 -16.36 14.37 0.20
N GLU A 55 -16.82 13.18 -0.19
CA GLU A 55 -18.02 12.56 0.39
C GLU A 55 -17.70 11.71 1.64
N THR A 56 -16.44 11.33 1.83
CA THR A 56 -16.01 10.46 2.92
C THR A 56 -14.64 10.88 3.45
N GLU A 57 -14.58 11.19 4.74
CA GLU A 57 -13.32 11.34 5.45
C GLU A 57 -12.78 9.95 5.78
N VAL A 58 -11.69 9.57 5.12
CA VAL A 58 -10.89 8.43 5.56
C VAL A 58 -10.13 8.88 6.81
N SER A 59 -10.67 8.58 7.99
CA SER A 59 -10.07 8.95 9.27
C SER A 59 -8.87 8.06 9.64
N GLU A 60 -8.81 6.86 9.09
CA GLU A 60 -7.82 5.84 9.46
C GLU A 60 -6.77 5.58 8.37
N PRO A 61 -5.49 5.45 8.73
CA PRO A 61 -4.44 5.12 7.78
C PRO A 61 -4.61 3.66 7.28
N ASN A 62 -4.37 3.40 5.99
CA ASN A 62 -4.64 2.11 5.36
C ASN A 62 -3.97 0.89 6.07
N PRO A 63 -4.72 0.05 6.82
CA PRO A 63 -4.14 -0.99 7.67
C PRO A 63 -3.36 -2.06 6.89
N THR A 64 -3.60 -2.20 5.57
CA THR A 64 -2.82 -3.11 4.71
C THR A 64 -1.36 -2.72 4.58
N LEU A 65 -1.03 -1.46 4.87
CA LEU A 65 0.34 -0.97 4.91
C LEU A 65 0.98 -1.15 6.29
N ALA A 66 0.38 -1.88 7.24
CA ALA A 66 1.01 -2.20 8.52
C ALA A 66 2.08 -3.31 8.40
N SER A 67 3.22 -3.11 9.06
CA SER A 67 4.33 -4.06 9.13
C SER A 67 4.16 -5.09 10.20
N GLY A 68 4.82 -6.23 9.98
CA GLY A 68 5.29 -7.06 11.08
C GLY A 68 4.15 -7.48 11.98
N ILE A 69 3.00 -7.75 11.37
CA ILE A 69 1.81 -8.24 12.06
C ILE A 69 2.14 -9.65 12.52
N VAL A 70 2.38 -9.79 13.82
CA VAL A 70 2.71 -11.05 14.47
C VAL A 70 1.66 -11.31 15.53
N LYS A 71 1.04 -12.50 15.47
CA LYS A 71 0.12 -12.94 16.51
C LYS A 71 0.92 -13.39 17.75
N LEU A 72 0.74 -12.69 18.87
CA LEU A 72 1.24 -13.07 20.19
C LEU A 72 0.06 -13.47 21.07
N GLY A 73 -0.25 -14.78 21.10
CA GLY A 73 -1.42 -15.30 21.82
C GLY A 73 -2.73 -14.78 21.22
N HIS A 74 -3.51 -14.06 22.02
CA HIS A 74 -4.75 -13.38 21.59
C HIS A 74 -4.53 -11.98 21.00
N ARG A 75 -3.32 -11.42 21.08
CA ARG A 75 -3.03 -10.06 20.59
C ARG A 75 -2.30 -10.10 19.26
N LEU A 76 -2.59 -9.13 18.41
CA LEU A 76 -1.79 -8.83 17.22
C LEU A 76 -0.79 -7.73 17.59
N LEU A 77 0.50 -8.04 17.46
CA LEU A 77 1.56 -7.04 17.49
C LEU A 77 1.83 -6.59 16.06
N ASN A 78 2.05 -5.30 15.86
CA ASN A 78 2.55 -4.77 14.59
C ASN A 78 3.89 -4.06 14.85
N HIS A 79 4.75 -3.99 13.84
CA HIS A 79 5.99 -3.20 13.88
C HIS A 79 5.74 -1.73 13.47
N GLY A 80 4.47 -1.32 13.39
CA GLY A 80 4.03 0.00 12.93
C GLY A 80 3.61 0.02 11.46
N TYR A 81 3.12 1.17 11.00
CA TYR A 81 2.64 1.39 9.63
C TYR A 81 3.81 1.63 8.67
N LEU A 82 4.06 0.70 7.73
CA LEU A 82 5.10 0.70 6.69
C LEU A 82 4.78 1.52 5.45
N GLY A 83 3.55 2.01 5.30
CA GLY A 83 3.19 2.99 4.28
C GLY A 83 3.86 4.32 4.61
N ASP A 84 5.17 4.30 4.70
CA ASP A 84 5.91 5.17 5.57
C ASP A 84 5.74 6.61 5.12
N ILE A 85 5.38 7.43 6.09
CA ILE A 85 5.38 8.89 6.04
C ILE A 85 6.80 9.42 5.75
N VAL A 86 7.83 8.60 5.87
CA VAL A 86 9.24 8.96 5.69
C VAL A 86 9.88 8.34 4.42
N SER A 87 9.32 7.27 3.83
CA SER A 87 9.99 6.54 2.73
C SER A 87 9.46 6.92 1.34
N PRO A 88 10.32 7.48 0.46
CA PRO A 88 10.05 7.58 -0.97
C PRO A 88 10.31 6.22 -1.69
N PRO A 89 9.64 5.90 -2.81
CA PRO A 89 8.60 6.66 -3.49
C PRO A 89 7.25 6.41 -2.80
N TYR A 90 6.54 7.49 -2.47
CA TYR A 90 5.28 7.41 -1.74
C TYR A 90 4.28 6.52 -2.48
N LEU A 91 4.15 5.27 -2.02
CA LEU A 91 3.43 4.18 -2.69
C LEU A 91 1.96 4.50 -2.98
N GLY A 92 1.39 5.45 -2.23
CA GLY A 92 0.01 5.91 -2.41
C GLY A 92 -0.16 6.99 -3.47
N PHE A 93 0.88 7.60 -4.04
CA PHE A 93 0.72 8.69 -4.99
C PHE A 93 0.90 8.23 -6.44
N GLY A 94 -0.02 8.66 -7.30
CA GLY A 94 0.02 8.42 -8.72
C GLY A 94 0.99 9.38 -9.38
N THR A 95 2.14 8.86 -9.77
CA THR A 95 3.15 9.66 -10.46
C THR A 95 3.14 9.47 -11.96
N ASP A 96 2.57 8.41 -12.51
CA ASP A 96 2.63 8.12 -13.93
C ASP A 96 1.28 7.67 -14.47
N SER A 97 1.01 7.91 -15.75
CA SER A 97 -0.22 7.51 -16.43
C SER A 97 0.05 7.29 -17.91
N GLU A 98 -0.63 6.32 -18.52
CA GLU A 98 -0.60 6.13 -19.98
C GLU A 98 -1.31 7.27 -20.71
N ASP A 99 -2.30 7.89 -20.06
CA ASP A 99 -2.93 9.10 -20.57
C ASP A 99 -2.04 10.31 -20.30
N LYS A 100 -1.38 10.79 -21.36
CA LYS A 100 -0.46 11.93 -21.30
C LYS A 100 -1.16 13.24 -20.95
N ASP A 101 -2.47 13.36 -21.19
CA ASP A 101 -3.23 14.55 -20.83
C ASP A 101 -3.31 14.73 -19.31
N MET A 102 -3.29 13.61 -18.56
CA MET A 102 -3.25 13.61 -17.10
C MET A 102 -1.91 14.11 -16.54
N LEU A 103 -0.84 14.13 -17.35
CA LEU A 103 0.51 14.54 -16.94
C LEU A 103 0.82 16.01 -17.30
N VAL A 104 -0.15 16.75 -17.80
CA VAL A 104 0.05 18.14 -18.24
C VAL A 104 0.18 19.08 -17.04
N ALA A 105 1.20 19.94 -17.09
CA ALA A 105 1.37 21.07 -16.18
C ALA A 105 1.10 22.39 -16.91
N ARG A 106 0.40 23.32 -16.25
CA ARG A 106 0.15 24.69 -16.73
C ARG A 106 0.70 25.67 -15.69
N ASN A 107 1.49 26.64 -16.14
CA ASN A 107 2.11 27.66 -15.27
C ASN A 107 2.92 27.07 -14.10
N GLY A 108 3.60 25.92 -14.32
CA GLY A 108 4.38 25.24 -13.27
C GLY A 108 3.56 24.52 -12.20
N VAL A 109 2.24 24.38 -12.41
CA VAL A 109 1.32 23.62 -11.55
C VAL A 109 0.70 22.48 -12.36
N ASN A 110 0.67 21.28 -11.79
CA ASN A 110 0.03 20.13 -12.44
C ASN A 110 -1.47 20.38 -12.56
N VAL A 111 -2.03 20.12 -13.75
CA VAL A 111 -3.47 20.28 -13.99
C VAL A 111 -4.26 19.21 -13.23
N HIS A 112 -3.71 18.01 -13.15
CA HIS A 112 -4.27 16.88 -12.43
C HIS A 112 -3.42 16.57 -11.20
N ARG A 113 -4.07 16.16 -10.12
CA ARG A 113 -3.41 15.82 -8.86
C ARG A 113 -2.94 14.38 -8.90
N SER A 114 -2.08 14.02 -7.96
CA SER A 114 -1.58 12.66 -7.83
C SER A 114 -2.73 11.66 -7.57
N THR A 115 -3.75 12.08 -6.81
CA THR A 115 -4.97 11.31 -6.56
C THR A 115 -5.75 11.04 -7.84
N ASP A 116 -5.95 12.06 -8.68
CA ASP A 116 -6.71 11.96 -9.93
C ASP A 116 -6.01 11.00 -10.92
N ILE A 117 -4.67 10.98 -10.90
CA ILE A 117 -3.85 10.05 -11.68
C ILE A 117 -4.04 8.60 -11.20
N VAL A 118 -4.00 8.35 -9.89
CA VAL A 118 -4.26 7.01 -9.33
C VAL A 118 -5.65 6.54 -9.72
N GLU A 119 -6.66 7.39 -9.55
CA GLU A 119 -8.03 7.05 -9.87
C GLU A 119 -8.19 6.68 -11.35
N ALA A 120 -7.65 7.48 -12.27
CA ALA A 120 -7.71 7.19 -13.70
C ALA A 120 -7.01 5.85 -14.03
N ASN A 121 -5.86 5.58 -13.44
CA ASN A 121 -5.15 4.32 -13.62
C ASN A 121 -5.91 3.11 -13.06
N LEU A 122 -6.49 3.23 -11.85
CA LEU A 122 -7.30 2.17 -11.26
C LEU A 122 -8.56 1.91 -12.09
N ARG A 123 -9.26 2.96 -12.53
CA ARG A 123 -10.42 2.86 -13.42
C ARG A 123 -10.06 2.13 -14.72
N ARG A 124 -8.93 2.48 -15.34
CA ARG A 124 -8.40 1.78 -16.52
C ARG A 124 -8.15 0.30 -16.22
N MET A 125 -7.35 -0.01 -15.20
CA MET A 125 -7.00 -1.39 -14.85
C MET A 125 -8.25 -2.23 -14.58
N PHE A 126 -9.19 -1.74 -13.78
CA PHE A 126 -10.41 -2.48 -13.50
C PHE A 126 -11.29 -2.67 -14.73
N HIS A 127 -11.39 -1.66 -15.60
CA HIS A 127 -12.13 -1.79 -16.86
C HIS A 127 -11.51 -2.83 -17.79
N GLU A 128 -10.19 -2.78 -17.99
CA GLU A 128 -9.46 -3.70 -18.85
C GLU A 128 -9.52 -5.13 -18.33
N ILE A 129 -9.39 -5.30 -17.01
CA ILE A 129 -9.55 -6.60 -16.35
C ILE A 129 -10.97 -7.14 -16.54
N ALA A 130 -12.00 -6.31 -16.34
CA ALA A 130 -13.40 -6.76 -16.40
C ALA A 130 -13.91 -7.00 -17.83
N THR A 131 -13.53 -6.13 -18.78
CA THR A 131 -14.09 -6.15 -20.15
C THR A 131 -13.14 -6.75 -21.19
N GLN A 132 -11.86 -6.92 -20.86
CA GLN A 132 -10.80 -7.35 -21.79
C GLN A 132 -10.67 -6.41 -23.00
N THR A 133 -11.05 -5.13 -22.84
CA THR A 133 -10.93 -4.10 -23.88
C THR A 133 -10.21 -2.87 -23.36
N GLU A 134 -9.46 -2.21 -24.27
CA GLU A 134 -8.73 -0.98 -24.01
C GLU A 134 -9.67 0.08 -23.44
N PHE A 135 -9.32 0.62 -22.27
CA PHE A 135 -10.09 1.72 -21.69
C PHE A 135 -9.68 3.04 -22.35
N LYS A 136 -10.64 3.70 -22.99
CA LYS A 136 -10.46 5.06 -23.50
C LYS A 136 -11.12 6.03 -22.55
N GLN A 137 -10.30 6.83 -21.88
CA GLN A 137 -10.76 7.91 -21.01
C GLN A 137 -11.65 8.85 -21.83
N THR A 138 -12.98 8.76 -21.67
CA THR A 138 -13.88 9.77 -22.22
C THR A 138 -13.65 11.05 -21.44
N THR A 139 -13.38 12.14 -22.15
CA THR A 139 -13.33 13.50 -21.58
C THR A 139 -14.72 13.89 -21.11
N SER A 140 -15.18 13.32 -19.98
CA SER A 140 -16.50 13.57 -19.41
C SER A 140 -16.32 14.17 -18.02
N SER A 141 -16.63 15.46 -17.92
CA SER A 141 -17.15 16.29 -16.81
C SER A 141 -16.75 16.08 -15.33
N ASP A 142 -16.25 14.94 -14.89
CA ASP A 142 -15.99 14.69 -13.46
C ASP A 142 -14.71 15.37 -12.94
N LYS A 143 -14.12 16.27 -13.74
CA LYS A 143 -12.98 17.11 -13.34
C LYS A 143 -13.33 18.11 -12.21
N GLU A 144 -14.60 18.17 -11.78
CA GLU A 144 -15.09 19.16 -10.82
C GLU A 144 -15.27 18.63 -9.38
N LEU A 145 -15.24 17.31 -9.16
CA LEU A 145 -15.18 16.75 -7.79
C LEU A 145 -13.73 16.67 -7.29
N GLY A 146 -13.00 17.78 -7.45
CA GLY A 146 -11.68 17.93 -6.87
C GLY A 146 -11.77 17.97 -5.35
N THR A 147 -10.94 17.20 -4.66
CA THR A 147 -10.84 17.25 -3.20
C THR A 147 -10.42 18.63 -2.72
N VAL A 148 -11.26 19.23 -1.89
CA VAL A 148 -10.94 20.43 -1.11
C VAL A 148 -10.33 19.96 0.21
N ILE A 149 -9.11 20.43 0.51
CA ILE A 149 -8.58 20.36 1.87
C ILE A 149 -9.32 21.45 2.63
N THR A 150 -10.44 21.09 3.25
CA THR A 150 -11.13 21.97 4.19
C THR A 150 -10.31 21.98 5.46
N GLU A 151 -9.93 23.15 5.95
CA GLU A 151 -9.31 23.25 7.27
C GLU A 151 -10.29 22.70 8.31
N LEU A 152 -9.82 21.74 9.12
CA LEU A 152 -10.54 20.94 10.13
C LEU A 152 -11.36 21.74 11.17
N SER A 153 -11.37 23.06 11.13
CA SER A 153 -12.03 23.92 12.11
C SER A 153 -13.55 24.07 11.95
N ALA A 154 -14.19 23.43 10.97
CA ALA A 154 -15.61 23.68 10.66
C ALA A 154 -16.52 22.44 10.51
N VAL A 155 -16.08 21.24 10.90
CA VAL A 155 -16.98 20.07 10.96
C VAL A 155 -17.47 19.91 12.40
N GLN A 156 -18.77 20.09 12.61
CA GLN A 156 -19.44 19.83 13.89
C GLN A 156 -19.15 18.39 14.33
N GLU A 157 -18.80 18.23 15.61
CA GLU A 157 -18.57 16.96 16.28
C GLU A 157 -19.69 15.96 15.94
N ILE A 158 -19.33 14.93 15.16
CA ILE A 158 -20.17 13.75 14.97
C ILE A 158 -20.05 12.96 16.28
N PRO A 159 -21.14 12.60 16.95
CA PRO A 159 -21.08 11.93 18.25
C PRO A 159 -20.31 10.61 18.11
N GLU A 160 -19.32 10.42 18.99
CA GLU A 160 -18.57 9.18 19.12
C GLU A 160 -19.56 8.03 19.31
N ARG A 161 -19.53 7.05 18.40
CA ARG A 161 -20.21 5.78 18.61
C ARG A 161 -19.43 5.04 19.69
N GLU A 162 -20.07 4.77 20.82
CA GLU A 162 -19.56 3.82 21.81
C GLU A 162 -19.38 2.46 21.13
N GLU A 163 -18.15 1.94 21.12
CA GLU A 163 -17.85 0.58 20.70
C GLU A 163 -18.33 -0.37 21.80
N ASP A 164 -19.48 -1.01 21.60
CA ASP A 164 -19.97 -2.09 22.44
C ASP A 164 -19.05 -3.33 22.27
N ASP A 165 -18.07 -3.47 23.16
CA ASP A 165 -17.12 -4.59 23.30
C ASP A 165 -17.77 -5.85 23.95
N GLU A 166 -18.99 -6.21 23.57
CA GLU A 166 -19.58 -7.51 23.97
C GLU A 166 -19.65 -8.46 22.75
N GLU A 167 -18.54 -9.17 22.50
CA GLU A 167 -18.53 -10.31 21.58
C GLU A 167 -19.38 -11.46 22.15
N ASP A 168 -20.62 -11.56 21.68
CA ASP A 168 -21.53 -12.68 21.91
C ASP A 168 -20.95 -13.98 21.29
N PRO A 169 -20.55 -14.98 22.10
CA PRO A 169 -19.85 -16.18 21.62
C PRO A 169 -20.71 -17.09 20.73
N GLU A 170 -22.03 -16.88 20.66
CA GLU A 170 -22.94 -17.68 19.84
C GLU A 170 -23.04 -17.23 18.36
N LYS A 171 -22.40 -16.11 17.98
CA LYS A 171 -22.37 -15.61 16.59
C LYS A 171 -21.06 -15.87 15.84
N GLN A 172 -20.29 -16.88 16.22
CA GLN A 172 -19.30 -17.46 15.31
C GLN A 172 -20.03 -18.26 14.21
N GLU A 173 -20.73 -17.56 13.31
CA GLU A 173 -20.99 -18.16 12.00
C GLU A 173 -19.63 -18.52 11.39
N ASP A 174 -19.50 -19.76 10.94
CA ASP A 174 -18.33 -20.31 10.30
C ASP A 174 -17.89 -19.32 9.19
N PHE A 175 -16.84 -18.53 9.43
CA PHE A 175 -16.22 -17.57 8.49
C PHE A 175 -15.73 -18.24 7.18
N ARG A 176 -16.06 -19.51 6.97
CA ARG A 176 -15.83 -20.32 5.78
C ARG A 176 -17.05 -20.36 4.85
N LYS A 177 -17.88 -19.32 4.82
CA LYS A 177 -18.68 -19.11 3.61
C LYS A 177 -17.66 -19.03 2.47
N ARG A 178 -17.67 -20.03 1.59
CA ARG A 178 -16.89 -19.98 0.35
C ARG A 178 -17.41 -18.77 -0.37
N ASP A 179 -16.65 -17.70 -0.36
CA ASP A 179 -16.96 -16.57 -1.21
C ASP A 179 -16.95 -17.10 -2.64
N ASP A 180 -18.13 -17.14 -3.26
CA ASP A 180 -18.30 -17.49 -4.66
C ASP A 180 -17.78 -16.33 -5.52
N TYR A 181 -16.48 -16.07 -5.45
CA TYR A 181 -15.83 -15.14 -6.36
C TYR A 181 -15.69 -15.82 -7.73
N THR A 182 -16.32 -15.27 -8.75
CA THR A 182 -16.03 -15.61 -10.14
C THR A 182 -14.62 -15.16 -10.47
N CYS A 183 -13.66 -16.08 -10.36
CA CYS A 183 -12.30 -15.88 -10.81
C CYS A 183 -12.34 -15.62 -12.33
N LEU A 184 -11.70 -14.53 -12.77
CA LEU A 184 -11.49 -14.32 -14.20
C LEU A 184 -10.59 -15.45 -14.72
N PRO A 185 -11.04 -16.24 -15.72
CA PRO A 185 -10.23 -17.31 -16.27
C PRO A 185 -9.07 -16.71 -17.04
N VAL A 186 -7.84 -16.98 -16.59
CA VAL A 186 -6.61 -16.58 -17.30
C VAL A 186 -6.08 -17.81 -18.03
N GLU A 187 -6.14 -17.79 -19.36
CA GLU A 187 -5.65 -18.91 -20.18
C GLU A 187 -4.16 -19.19 -19.92
N GLY A 188 -3.80 -20.47 -19.82
CA GLY A 188 -2.43 -20.90 -19.58
C GLY A 188 -1.88 -20.65 -18.16
N THR A 189 -2.69 -20.09 -17.24
CA THR A 189 -2.25 -19.80 -15.87
C THR A 189 -2.98 -20.67 -14.85
N LYS A 190 -2.22 -21.26 -13.92
CA LYS A 190 -2.78 -22.03 -12.78
C LYS A 190 -2.24 -21.47 -11.47
N VAL A 191 -3.12 -20.91 -10.65
CA VAL A 191 -2.79 -20.44 -9.30
C VAL A 191 -3.13 -21.55 -8.30
N VAL A 192 -2.19 -21.86 -7.42
CA VAL A 192 -2.37 -22.86 -6.35
C VAL A 192 -2.02 -22.23 -5.02
N PHE A 193 -3.02 -22.00 -4.18
CA PHE A 193 -2.83 -21.52 -2.82
C PHE A 193 -2.45 -22.69 -1.91
N LEU A 194 -1.32 -22.56 -1.21
CA LEU A 194 -0.81 -23.59 -0.31
C LEU A 194 -0.56 -22.98 1.07
N PRO A 195 -0.89 -23.71 2.15
CA PRO A 195 -0.54 -23.26 3.49
C PRO A 195 0.97 -23.30 3.69
N THR A 196 1.49 -22.49 4.61
CA THR A 196 2.93 -22.44 4.92
C THR A 196 3.49 -23.80 5.37
N SER A 197 2.66 -24.65 5.97
CA SER A 197 3.04 -26.02 6.35
C SER A 197 3.42 -26.91 5.16
N ALA A 198 2.92 -26.60 3.96
CA ALA A 198 3.22 -27.37 2.75
C ALA A 198 4.72 -27.36 2.40
N LEU A 199 5.48 -26.33 2.83
CA LEU A 199 6.92 -26.24 2.62
C LEU A 199 7.72 -27.39 3.27
N LEU A 200 7.12 -28.14 4.20
CA LEU A 200 7.75 -29.33 4.80
C LEU A 200 7.68 -30.57 3.89
N ASP A 201 6.61 -30.68 3.09
CA ASP A 201 6.33 -31.88 2.30
C ASP A 201 6.59 -31.70 0.80
N LEU A 202 6.39 -30.48 0.28
CA LEU A 202 6.59 -30.17 -1.15
C LEU A 202 8.01 -30.51 -1.65
N PRO A 203 9.10 -30.22 -0.91
CA PRO A 203 10.45 -30.55 -1.36
C PRO A 203 10.69 -32.04 -1.60
N ARG A 204 9.92 -32.91 -0.93
CA ARG A 204 10.01 -34.36 -1.05
C ARG A 204 9.33 -34.89 -2.31
N LYS A 205 8.50 -34.07 -2.96
CA LYS A 205 7.76 -34.49 -4.14
C LYS A 205 8.65 -34.40 -5.38
N PRO A 206 8.87 -35.51 -6.11
CA PRO A 206 9.84 -35.55 -7.20
C PRO A 206 9.43 -34.66 -8.39
N ASN A 207 8.15 -34.38 -8.57
CA ASN A 207 7.62 -33.53 -9.63
C ASN A 207 7.90 -32.02 -9.42
N LEU A 208 8.28 -31.61 -8.21
CA LEU A 208 8.61 -30.22 -7.90
C LEU A 208 10.12 -29.97 -7.83
N LYS A 209 10.95 -31.02 -7.94
CA LYS A 209 12.40 -30.87 -7.98
C LYS A 209 12.80 -30.17 -9.28
N ASN A 210 13.62 -29.13 -9.20
CA ASN A 210 14.02 -28.30 -10.35
C ASN A 210 12.81 -27.86 -11.21
N PHE A 211 11.75 -27.41 -10.57
CA PHE A 211 10.51 -27.01 -11.25
C PHE A 211 10.38 -25.50 -11.40
N PHE A 212 10.76 -24.72 -10.38
CA PHE A 212 10.54 -23.28 -10.35
C PHE A 212 11.68 -22.50 -11.02
N ASP A 213 11.34 -21.64 -11.98
CA ASP A 213 12.28 -20.69 -12.62
C ASP A 213 12.51 -19.42 -11.77
N LEU A 214 11.54 -19.06 -10.94
CA LEU A 214 11.56 -17.91 -10.03
C LEU A 214 11.06 -18.35 -8.65
N VAL A 215 11.80 -18.00 -7.61
CA VAL A 215 11.40 -18.19 -6.21
C VAL A 215 11.39 -16.82 -5.54
N MET A 216 10.24 -16.43 -4.99
CA MET A 216 10.12 -15.20 -4.21
C MET A 216 9.91 -15.55 -2.74
N VAL A 217 10.75 -15.01 -1.87
CA VAL A 217 10.73 -15.25 -0.42
C VAL A 217 10.39 -13.93 0.27
N SER A 218 9.22 -13.89 0.91
CA SER A 218 8.83 -12.73 1.71
C SER A 218 9.65 -12.64 2.99
N GLN A 219 9.77 -11.43 3.52
CA GLN A 219 10.62 -11.13 4.68
C GLN A 219 10.18 -11.92 5.93
N ASN A 220 8.92 -12.30 6.02
CA ASN A 220 8.36 -13.05 7.14
C ASN A 220 8.56 -14.58 7.02
N LEU A 221 8.93 -15.07 5.83
CA LEU A 221 9.11 -16.50 5.55
C LEU A 221 10.58 -16.91 5.42
N THR A 222 11.53 -15.99 5.61
CA THR A 222 12.97 -16.28 5.57
C THR A 222 13.38 -17.40 6.52
N GLN A 223 12.79 -17.49 7.71
CA GLN A 223 13.06 -18.58 8.67
C GLN A 223 12.60 -19.97 8.18
N ARG A 224 11.70 -20.01 7.20
CA ARG A 224 11.17 -21.26 6.61
C ARG A 224 11.94 -21.67 5.36
N LEU A 225 12.92 -20.88 4.93
CA LEU A 225 13.77 -21.21 3.80
C LEU A 225 14.81 -22.25 4.24
N SER A 226 14.64 -23.49 3.81
CA SER A 226 15.58 -24.58 4.06
C SER A 226 16.30 -24.99 2.76
N PRO A 227 17.48 -25.66 2.85
CA PRO A 227 18.14 -26.23 1.68
C PRO A 227 17.22 -27.18 0.90
N GLU A 228 16.33 -27.89 1.58
CA GLU A 228 15.34 -28.77 0.95
C GLU A 228 14.38 -27.97 0.07
N VAL A 229 13.83 -26.85 0.56
CA VAL A 229 12.94 -25.98 -0.23
C VAL A 229 13.63 -25.47 -1.49
N MET A 230 14.93 -25.16 -1.40
CA MET A 230 15.72 -24.71 -2.55
C MET A 230 15.95 -25.78 -3.61
N THR A 231 15.79 -27.08 -3.29
CA THR A 231 15.87 -28.14 -4.32
C THR A 231 14.72 -28.10 -5.33
N MET A 232 13.65 -27.36 -5.02
CA MET A 232 12.55 -27.16 -5.97
C MET A 232 12.86 -26.10 -7.02
N ALA A 233 13.85 -25.24 -6.78
CA ALA A 233 14.31 -24.25 -7.75
C ALA A 233 15.17 -24.92 -8.83
N LYS A 234 15.01 -24.49 -10.09
CA LYS A 234 15.86 -24.92 -11.19
C LYS A 234 17.29 -24.41 -11.01
N ASP A 235 18.24 -25.09 -11.65
CA ASP A 235 19.60 -24.54 -11.79
C ASP A 235 19.54 -23.26 -12.63
N GLY A 236 20.13 -22.17 -12.11
CA GLY A 236 20.00 -20.83 -12.69
C GLY A 236 18.69 -20.09 -12.40
N ALA A 237 17.81 -20.62 -11.54
CA ALA A 237 16.58 -19.92 -11.14
C ALA A 237 16.88 -18.60 -10.41
N ILE A 238 15.98 -17.63 -10.57
CA ILE A 238 16.07 -16.33 -9.89
C ILE A 238 15.47 -16.46 -8.48
N LEU A 239 16.23 -16.05 -7.47
CA LEU A 239 15.73 -15.92 -6.10
C LEU A 239 15.54 -14.44 -5.75
N LEU A 240 14.31 -14.03 -5.49
CA LEU A 240 13.96 -12.70 -4.99
C LEU A 240 13.66 -12.81 -3.49
N ALA A 241 14.47 -12.16 -2.65
CA ALA A 241 14.27 -12.13 -1.22
C ALA A 241 13.91 -10.72 -0.76
N GLU A 242 12.76 -10.58 -0.14
CA GLU A 242 12.32 -9.32 0.46
C GLU A 242 13.13 -9.04 1.74
N THR A 243 13.65 -7.82 1.88
CA THR A 243 14.50 -7.40 3.01
C THR A 243 13.84 -6.31 3.84
N ARG A 244 14.28 -6.17 5.10
CA ARG A 244 13.80 -5.11 6.03
C ARG A 244 14.40 -3.72 5.77
N LYS A 245 15.25 -3.57 4.75
CA LYS A 245 16.09 -2.37 4.56
C LYS A 245 15.28 -1.07 4.53
N PHE A 246 14.06 -1.12 4.03
CA PHE A 246 13.15 0.03 3.93
C PHE A 246 11.91 -0.10 4.84
N LEU A 247 11.82 -1.16 5.66
CA LEU A 247 10.67 -1.41 6.52
C LEU A 247 10.84 -0.85 7.94
N THR A 248 12.08 -0.78 8.41
CA THR A 248 12.38 -0.17 9.71
C THR A 248 13.23 1.06 9.48
N GLY A 249 12.70 2.26 9.78
CA GLY A 249 13.48 3.49 9.94
C GLY A 249 14.42 3.45 11.16
N GLY A 250 14.98 2.27 11.45
CA GLY A 250 15.90 2.02 12.55
C GLY A 250 17.29 2.43 12.13
N SER A 251 17.78 3.50 12.76
CA SER A 251 19.19 3.84 12.84
C SER A 251 20.07 2.59 12.83
N HIS A 252 20.92 2.47 11.81
CA HIS A 252 22.22 1.86 12.04
C HIS A 252 22.91 2.73 13.10
N ARG A 253 22.78 2.35 14.37
CA ARG A 253 23.85 2.65 15.33
C ARG A 253 24.87 1.53 15.16
N PRO A 254 26.14 1.85 14.87
CA PRO A 254 27.21 0.88 14.89
C PRO A 254 27.36 0.23 16.27
#